data_AF-A0A6I6C6L9-F1
#
_entry.id   AF-A0A6I6C6L9-F1
#
_cell.length_a   1.000
_cell.length_b   1.000
_cell.length_c   1.000
_cell.angle_alpha   90.00
_cell.angle_beta   90.00
_cell.angle_gamma   90.00
#
_symmetry.space_group_name_H-M   'P 1'
#
loop_
_entity.id
_entity.type
_entity.pdbx_description
1 polymer ?
#
loop_
_entity_poly.entity_id
_entity_poly.type
_entity_poly.pdbx_seq_one_letter_code
_entity_poly.pdbx_strand_id
1 'polypeptide(L)'
;MKKLLIILGGFSFICSTSIEAIACKPTVEFHKKDLKYMDSKYSTITPDSNDIEAVKKAAFTSMYDKYFKKFEETTDIVFSDFVEATSEKNGSIVATAADTSEIVTGTVTFVVKYKAPSSK
;
A
#
# COMPACT_ATOMS: atom_id res chain seq x y z
N MET A 1 52.72 21.70 -66.24
CA MET A 1 52.98 21.11 -64.91
C MET A 1 51.68 20.52 -64.38
N LYS A 2 51.76 19.28 -63.89
CA LYS A 2 50.88 18.61 -62.92
C LYS A 2 49.37 18.50 -63.20
N LYS A 3 49.03 17.30 -63.65
CA LYS A 3 47.84 16.49 -63.36
C LYS A 3 47.26 16.79 -61.97
N LEU A 4 45.94 16.84 -61.83
CA LEU A 4 45.25 16.24 -60.69
C LEU A 4 43.80 15.87 -61.05
N LEU A 5 43.48 14.63 -60.74
CA LEU A 5 42.24 13.90 -61.00
C LEU A 5 41.78 13.48 -59.61
N ILE A 6 40.61 13.93 -59.12
CA ILE A 6 40.01 13.36 -57.90
C ILE A 6 38.50 13.25 -58.06
N ILE A 7 38.09 12.00 -58.24
CA ILE A 7 36.75 11.44 -58.04
C ILE A 7 36.52 11.40 -56.53
N LEU A 8 35.39 11.92 -56.02
CA LEU A 8 34.96 11.63 -54.66
C LEU A 8 33.50 11.21 -54.68
N GLY A 9 33.30 9.88 -54.61
CA GLY A 9 31.99 9.25 -54.51
C GLY A 9 31.30 9.62 -53.20
N GLY A 10 30.04 10.01 -53.31
CA GLY A 10 29.16 10.18 -52.15
C GLY A 10 28.86 8.82 -51.53
N PHE A 11 29.38 8.59 -50.33
CA PHE A 11 28.93 7.52 -49.46
C PHE A 11 27.53 7.89 -48.93
N SER A 12 26.51 7.23 -49.45
CA SER A 12 25.16 7.27 -48.89
C SER A 12 25.19 6.60 -47.53
N PHE A 13 25.12 7.40 -46.47
CA PHE A 13 25.00 6.93 -45.10
C PHE A 13 23.59 6.34 -44.93
N ILE A 14 23.47 5.02 -44.99
CA ILE A 14 22.22 4.32 -44.69
C ILE A 14 22.12 4.31 -43.16
N CYS A 15 21.32 5.21 -42.59
CA CYS A 15 20.96 5.15 -41.18
C CYS A 15 20.09 3.91 -40.95
N SER A 16 20.73 2.83 -40.49
CA SER A 16 20.03 1.67 -39.93
C SER A 16 19.29 2.13 -38.67
N THR A 17 17.98 2.40 -38.78
CA THR A 17 17.15 2.51 -37.58
C THR A 17 16.97 1.11 -37.03
N SER A 18 17.71 0.78 -35.97
CA SER A 18 17.47 -0.43 -35.19
C SER A 18 16.04 -0.40 -34.67
N ILE A 19 15.21 -1.34 -35.14
CA ILE A 19 13.90 -1.60 -34.55
C ILE A 19 14.20 -2.30 -33.22
N GLU A 20 14.32 -1.52 -32.15
CA GLU A 20 14.32 -2.07 -30.80
C GLU A 20 12.89 -2.52 -30.51
N ALA A 21 12.64 -3.81 -30.66
CA ALA A 21 11.45 -4.44 -30.14
C ALA A 21 11.52 -4.37 -28.61
N ILE A 22 10.93 -3.34 -28.03
CA ILE A 22 10.69 -3.25 -26.59
C ILE A 22 9.65 -4.32 -26.26
N ALA A 23 10.13 -5.47 -25.79
CA ALA A 23 9.30 -6.46 -25.13
C ALA A 23 8.77 -5.83 -23.84
N CYS A 24 7.60 -5.18 -23.92
CA CYS A 24 6.85 -4.78 -22.75
C CYS A 24 6.58 -6.04 -21.92
N LYS A 25 7.31 -6.20 -20.81
CA LYS A 25 6.88 -7.12 -19.77
C LYS A 25 5.49 -6.65 -19.37
N PRO A 26 4.45 -7.52 -19.38
CA PRO A 26 3.16 -7.13 -18.85
C PRO A 26 3.40 -6.67 -17.41
N THR A 27 3.11 -5.39 -17.15
CA THR A 27 2.99 -4.91 -15.78
C THR A 27 1.87 -5.72 -15.16
N VAL A 28 2.23 -6.64 -14.27
CA VAL A 28 1.24 -7.30 -13.42
C VAL A 28 0.72 -6.19 -12.52
N GLU A 29 -0.38 -5.54 -12.93
CA GLU A 29 -1.10 -4.62 -12.06
C GLU A 29 -1.70 -5.47 -10.95
N PHE A 30 -0.98 -5.55 -9.83
CA PHE A 30 -1.57 -6.02 -8.59
C PHE A 30 -2.62 -4.98 -8.21
N HIS A 31 -3.89 -5.32 -8.42
CA HIS A 31 -5.00 -4.50 -7.98
C HIS A 31 -4.93 -4.40 -6.45
N LYS A 32 -4.37 -3.30 -5.94
CA LYS A 32 -4.31 -3.00 -4.52
C LYS A 32 -5.72 -3.09 -3.94
N LYS A 33 -5.86 -3.77 -2.81
CA LYS A 33 -7.17 -3.94 -2.18
C LYS A 33 -7.43 -2.74 -1.27
N ASP A 34 -8.51 -2.04 -1.59
CA ASP A 34 -8.86 -0.79 -0.91
C ASP A 34 -9.52 -1.06 0.45
N LEU A 35 -9.01 -0.38 1.47
CA LEU A 35 -9.48 -0.45 2.86
C LEU A 35 -10.90 0.09 3.02
N LYS A 36 -11.36 1.00 2.14
CA LYS A 36 -12.73 1.54 2.22
C LYS A 36 -13.80 0.46 2.05
N TYR A 37 -13.48 -0.64 1.38
CA TYR A 37 -14.38 -1.77 1.15
C TYR A 37 -14.25 -2.85 2.23
N MET A 38 -13.49 -2.59 3.29
CA MET A 38 -13.37 -3.52 4.40
C MET A 38 -14.71 -3.62 5.14
N ASP A 39 -15.21 -4.85 5.27
CA ASP A 39 -16.46 -5.14 5.98
C ASP A 39 -16.38 -4.66 7.44
N SER A 40 -17.49 -4.11 7.94
CA SER A 40 -17.58 -3.54 9.29
C SER A 40 -17.30 -4.54 10.41
N LYS A 41 -17.49 -5.84 10.16
CA LYS A 41 -17.12 -6.91 11.09
C LYS A 41 -15.61 -7.02 11.31
N TYR A 42 -14.80 -6.53 10.37
CA TYR A 42 -13.34 -6.49 10.47
C TYR A 42 -12.85 -5.15 11.00
N SER A 43 -13.61 -4.06 10.82
CA SER A 43 -13.29 -2.75 11.40
C SER A 43 -13.73 -2.57 12.85
N THR A 44 -14.49 -3.51 13.41
CA THR A 44 -14.79 -3.52 14.85
C THR A 44 -13.80 -4.41 15.60
N ILE A 45 -13.04 -3.83 16.53
CA ILE A 45 -12.00 -4.52 17.31
C ILE A 45 -12.25 -4.45 18.81
N THR A 46 -11.77 -5.48 19.50
CA THR A 46 -11.84 -5.61 20.96
C THR A 46 -10.42 -5.86 21.48
N PRO A 47 -9.66 -4.80 21.78
CA PRO A 47 -8.28 -4.93 22.26
C PRO A 47 -8.24 -5.44 23.71
N ASP A 48 -7.08 -5.99 24.11
CA ASP A 48 -6.85 -6.51 25.46
C ASP A 48 -6.80 -5.39 26.52
N SER A 49 -6.37 -4.19 26.11
CA SER A 49 -6.31 -2.98 26.92
C SER A 49 -6.68 -1.75 26.09
N ASN A 50 -6.93 -0.62 26.76
CA ASN A 50 -7.40 0.61 26.14
C ASN A 50 -6.28 1.55 25.65
N ASP A 51 -5.03 1.12 25.75
CA ASP A 51 -3.89 1.90 25.26
C ASP A 51 -3.70 1.74 23.74
N ILE A 52 -2.97 2.69 23.18
CA ILE A 52 -2.73 2.77 21.73
C ILE A 52 -2.01 1.54 21.17
N GLU A 53 -1.12 0.89 21.93
CA GLU A 53 -0.33 -0.25 21.44
C GLU A 53 -1.22 -1.49 21.29
N ALA A 54 -2.05 -1.77 22.29
CA ALA A 54 -3.01 -2.87 22.23
C ALA A 54 -4.07 -2.65 21.13
N VAL A 55 -4.51 -1.42 20.95
CA VAL A 55 -5.46 -1.05 19.88
C VAL A 55 -4.84 -1.24 18.49
N LYS A 56 -3.61 -0.75 18.27
CA LYS A 56 -2.87 -0.97 17.01
C LYS A 56 -2.69 -2.45 16.71
N LYS A 57 -2.27 -3.23 17.72
CA LYS A 57 -2.11 -4.68 17.59
C LYS A 57 -3.42 -5.36 17.19
N ALA A 58 -4.53 -5.03 17.86
CA ALA A 58 -5.85 -5.60 17.54
C ALA A 58 -6.33 -5.21 16.13
N ALA A 59 -6.12 -3.96 15.71
CA ALA A 59 -6.42 -3.50 14.36
C ALA A 59 -5.59 -4.26 13.31
N PHE A 60 -4.27 -4.36 13.53
CA PHE A 60 -3.36 -5.11 12.68
C PHE A 60 -3.77 -6.58 12.56
N THR A 61 -4.01 -7.28 13.67
CA THR A 61 -4.47 -8.67 13.69
C THR A 61 -5.78 -8.83 12.91
N SER A 62 -6.73 -7.91 13.06
CA SER A 62 -7.99 -7.96 12.31
C SER A 62 -7.76 -7.84 10.79
N MET A 63 -6.87 -6.96 10.35
CA MET A 63 -6.52 -6.81 8.93
C MET A 63 -5.76 -8.01 8.38
N TYR A 64 -4.73 -8.46 9.10
CA TYR A 64 -3.84 -9.54 8.69
C TYR A 64 -4.58 -10.87 8.61
N ASP A 65 -5.22 -11.31 9.70
CA ASP A 65 -5.81 -12.65 9.78
C ASP A 65 -7.09 -12.77 8.96
N LYS A 66 -7.87 -11.69 8.89
CA LYS A 66 -9.25 -11.78 8.40
C LYS A 66 -9.44 -11.19 7.00
N TYR A 67 -8.56 -10.31 6.52
CA TYR A 67 -8.81 -9.57 5.28
C TYR A 67 -7.72 -9.69 4.21
N PHE A 68 -6.42 -9.66 4.55
CA PHE A 68 -5.34 -9.66 3.54
C PHE A 68 -4.48 -10.93 3.50
N LYS A 69 -4.29 -11.65 4.63
CA LYS A 69 -3.45 -12.87 4.77
C LYS A 69 -1.97 -12.77 4.30
N LYS A 70 -1.53 -11.62 3.80
CA LYS A 70 -0.14 -11.29 3.39
C LYS A 70 0.07 -9.78 3.54
N PHE A 71 0.42 -9.32 4.73
CA PHE A 71 0.56 -7.89 5.04
C PHE A 71 1.60 -7.70 6.15
N GLU A 72 2.47 -6.70 6.05
CA GLU A 72 3.48 -6.40 7.08
C GLU A 72 3.23 -5.04 7.75
N GLU A 73 3.42 -4.98 9.07
CA GLU A 73 3.24 -3.74 9.83
C GLU A 73 4.33 -2.72 9.42
N THR A 74 4.00 -1.42 9.41
CA THR A 74 4.88 -0.29 9.02
C THR A 74 5.24 -0.14 7.54
N THR A 75 5.21 -1.21 6.74
CA THR A 75 5.42 -1.12 5.28
C THR A 75 4.16 -0.67 4.54
N ASP A 76 3.00 -1.09 5.04
CA ASP A 76 1.76 -1.01 4.27
C ASP A 76 0.64 -0.18 4.95
N ILE A 77 0.69 0.06 6.26
CA ILE A 77 -0.31 0.85 7.01
C ILE A 77 0.36 1.77 8.02
N VAL A 78 -0.20 2.97 8.14
CA VAL A 78 0.07 3.94 9.20
C VAL A 78 -1.20 4.14 10.03
N PHE A 79 -1.05 4.13 11.36
CA PHE A 79 -2.14 4.39 12.29
C PHE A 79 -2.13 5.83 12.80
N SER A 80 -3.29 6.48 12.80
CA SER A 80 -3.50 7.85 13.26
C SER A 80 -4.82 8.00 14.04
N ASP A 81 -5.03 9.20 14.58
CA ASP A 81 -6.33 9.64 15.15
C ASP A 81 -6.91 8.67 16.18
N PHE A 82 -6.04 8.16 17.06
CA PHE A 82 -6.47 7.30 18.14
C PHE A 82 -7.34 8.07 19.14
N VAL A 83 -8.51 7.53 19.42
CA VAL A 83 -9.45 7.98 20.43
C VAL A 83 -9.73 6.82 21.36
N GLU A 84 -9.40 7.02 22.64
CA GLU A 84 -9.62 6.02 23.67
C GLU A 84 -11.12 5.73 23.87
N ALA A 85 -11.46 4.46 24.10
CA ALA A 85 -12.85 4.08 24.41
C ALA A 85 -13.18 4.43 25.87
N THR A 86 -14.44 4.78 26.14
CA THR A 86 -14.94 5.01 27.50
C THR A 86 -16.04 4.02 27.85
N SER A 87 -16.50 4.03 29.10
CA SER A 87 -17.65 3.23 29.53
C SER A 87 -18.94 3.57 28.76
N GLU A 88 -19.04 4.78 28.21
CA GLU A 88 -20.23 5.29 27.54
C GLU A 88 -20.11 5.30 26.01
N LYS A 89 -18.87 5.33 25.48
CA LYS A 89 -18.61 5.53 24.06
C LYS A 89 -17.50 4.60 23.57
N ASN A 90 -17.68 4.03 22.38
CA ASN A 90 -16.60 3.33 21.71
C ASN A 90 -15.49 4.31 21.34
N GLY A 91 -14.25 3.82 21.35
CA GLY A 91 -13.09 4.53 20.83
C GLY A 91 -12.95 4.34 19.33
N SER A 92 -11.88 4.89 18.77
CA SER A 92 -11.54 4.72 17.36
C SER A 92 -10.04 4.76 17.11
N ILE A 93 -9.61 4.16 16.00
CA ILE A 93 -8.28 4.40 15.43
C ILE A 93 -8.38 4.39 13.91
N VAL A 94 -7.67 5.28 13.23
CA VAL A 94 -7.65 5.34 11.77
C VAL A 94 -6.45 4.57 11.26
N ALA A 95 -6.67 3.72 10.26
CA ALA A 95 -5.62 3.03 9.52
C ALA A 95 -5.62 3.54 8.07
N THR A 96 -4.49 4.07 7.63
CA THR A 96 -4.30 4.58 6.28
C THR A 96 -3.22 3.76 5.59
N ALA A 97 -3.45 3.39 4.35
CA ALA A 97 -2.43 2.72 3.54
C ALA A 97 -1.21 3.63 3.37
N ALA A 98 -0.01 3.07 3.59
CA ALA A 98 1.22 3.77 3.28
C ALA A 98 1.33 3.98 1.77
N ASP A 99 1.90 5.12 1.33
CA ASP A 99 2.08 5.43 -0.09
C ASP A 99 2.94 4.38 -0.82
N THR A 100 3.85 3.76 -0.07
CA THR A 100 4.74 2.68 -0.51
C THR A 100 4.08 1.31 -0.57
N SER A 101 2.86 1.15 -0.05
CA SER A 101 2.21 -0.16 -0.04
C SER A 101 1.92 -0.65 -1.45
N GLU A 102 2.35 -1.86 -1.78
CA GLU A 102 2.02 -2.51 -3.05
C GLU A 102 0.72 -3.34 -2.97
N ILE A 103 0.15 -3.48 -1.77
CA ILE A 103 -0.91 -4.46 -1.48
C ILE A 103 -2.23 -3.76 -1.14
N VAL A 104 -2.18 -2.62 -0.44
CA VAL A 104 -3.37 -1.94 0.08
C VAL A 104 -3.42 -0.47 -0.33
N THR A 105 -4.62 0.10 -0.31
CA THR A 105 -4.84 1.53 -0.56
C THR A 105 -6.02 2.05 0.27
N GLY A 106 -6.21 3.36 0.32
CA GLY A 106 -7.31 4.00 1.02
C GLY A 106 -7.12 4.06 2.53
N THR A 107 -8.24 4.24 3.23
CA THR A 107 -8.30 4.47 4.68
C THR A 107 -9.50 3.73 5.25
N VAL A 108 -9.38 3.28 6.49
CA VAL A 108 -10.48 2.72 7.27
C VAL A 108 -10.40 3.16 8.73
N THR A 109 -11.55 3.49 9.30
CA THR A 109 -11.69 3.78 10.73
C THR A 109 -12.12 2.52 11.45
N PHE A 110 -11.33 2.12 12.44
CA PHE A 110 -11.67 1.06 13.36
C PHE A 110 -12.51 1.58 14.51
N VAL A 111 -13.53 0.81 14.89
CA VAL A 111 -14.32 1.02 16.11
C VAL A 111 -13.70 0.20 17.23
N VAL A 112 -13.25 0.87 18.29
CA VAL A 112 -12.63 0.23 19.45
C VAL A 112 -13.70 -0.02 20.50
N LYS A 113 -14.05 -1.30 20.70
CA LYS A 113 -14.94 -1.75 21.76
C LYS A 113 -14.12 -2.31 22.91
N TYR A 114 -13.72 -1.44 23.83
CA TYR A 114 -13.08 -1.88 25.06
C TYR A 114 -14.10 -1.96 26.19
N LYS A 115 -14.15 -3.10 26.88
CA LYS A 115 -14.82 -3.21 28.18
C LYS A 115 -13.73 -3.36 29.23
N ALA A 116 -13.58 -2.36 30.09
CA ALA A 116 -12.67 -2.47 31.23
C ALA A 116 -12.97 -3.78 31.98
N PRO A 117 -11.94 -4.57 32.35
CA PRO A 117 -12.16 -5.76 33.16
C PRO A 117 -12.87 -5.31 34.43
N SER A 118 -14.08 -5.83 34.66
CA SER A 118 -14.85 -5.52 35.85
C SER A 118 -13.98 -5.85 37.06
N SER A 119 -13.56 -4.83 37.80
CA SER A 119 -12.86 -5.01 39.07
C SER A 119 -13.79 -5.83 39.96
N LYS A 120 -13.42 -7.09 40.21
CA LYS A 120 -14.08 -7.94 41.21
C LYS A 120 -13.47 -7.67 42.57
#